data_AF-A0A2E7HPR8-F1
#
_entry.id   AF-A0A2E7HPR8-F1
#
_cell.length_a   1.000
_cell.length_b   1.000
_cell.length_c   1.000
_cell.angle_alpha   90.00
_cell.angle_beta   90.00
_cell.angle_gamma   90.00
#
_symmetry.space_group_name_H-M   'P 1'
#
loop_
_entity.id
_entity.type
_entity.pdbx_description
1 polymer ?
#
loop_
_entity_poly.entity_id
_entity_poly.type
_entity_poly.pdbx_seq_one_letter_code
_entity_poly.pdbx_strand_id
1 'polypeptide(L)'
;MKKPHLFWILIDSARNYETDQDMRGLPKAVVDFGEEGLYFKNVVTSAPSTLQSISSMMTSSPSYLMSRSYNNFRGKFSCFDYFPDMLRDNGYDVIGAIYFKHGREVMSDMFGLLKKKFYPKDLSHSKEIWTNQDVYNLFLEVMAKHDWNKPTMTYLHFNVRVDDNVSDIVNQVVDDMKSGGLYDDSVILMNSDHGYPDADKGYDFEAGLKEGWGHDKYLTDDNILTPLVIRHPKYQSRKIEQAVATIDIVPTLCKMMGIKASEKFHGLDISTENINPRKRLIRTDNRYVGQSPSFHAYTSGRQKAIVYRETGKEDDYSFYNLETDPKEESPSKDKELYKDLYEAILKDEKKLYAFHADFLKSRWNKVFAKEISAKPKSIVIVLPSTPAFQEIVKSVLGELFPTSKIALHKDAGSTKYDIMFLIVESEVPWELGSLKNHSKGINAFKKIFVDNNGVRIKNPVALTMYRRFIGKRWAVISHDPGALFDIFGRVVKQKLLDPIR
;
A
#
# COMPACT_ATOMS: atom_id res chain seq x y z
N MET A 1 1.61 33.68 -9.32
CA MET A 1 0.69 32.80 -10.07
C MET A 1 -0.21 32.07 -9.09
N LYS A 2 -1.51 31.95 -9.38
CA LYS A 2 -2.45 31.15 -8.58
C LYS A 2 -1.99 29.69 -8.59
N LYS A 3 -2.00 29.02 -7.43
CA LYS A 3 -1.69 27.59 -7.33
C LYS A 3 -2.86 26.78 -7.88
N PRO A 4 -2.64 25.76 -8.73
CA PRO A 4 -3.73 24.95 -9.28
C PRO A 4 -4.36 24.10 -8.17
N HIS A 5 -5.66 23.82 -8.27
CA HIS A 5 -6.26 22.74 -7.47
C HIS A 5 -5.82 21.38 -8.00
N LEU A 6 -5.95 20.35 -7.18
CA LEU A 6 -5.67 18.97 -7.54
C LEU A 6 -6.94 18.13 -7.36
N PHE A 7 -7.44 17.53 -8.43
CA PHE A 7 -8.52 16.54 -8.36
C PHE A 7 -7.94 15.17 -8.68
N TRP A 8 -7.94 14.29 -7.68
CA TRP A 8 -7.45 12.92 -7.81
C TRP A 8 -8.65 11.98 -7.78
N ILE A 9 -9.05 11.51 -8.95
CA ILE A 9 -10.17 10.58 -9.14
C ILE A 9 -9.57 9.17 -9.26
N LEU A 10 -9.71 8.39 -8.20
CA LEU A 10 -9.31 6.99 -8.20
C LEU A 10 -10.52 6.12 -8.54
N ILE A 11 -10.40 5.23 -9.52
CA ILE A 11 -11.41 4.23 -9.85
C ILE A 11 -10.83 2.85 -9.55
N ASP A 12 -11.19 2.31 -8.38
CA ASP A 12 -10.61 1.09 -7.81
C ASP A 12 -10.84 -0.14 -8.70
N SER A 13 -9.77 -0.91 -8.91
CA SER A 13 -9.74 -2.17 -9.67
C SER A 13 -10.05 -2.10 -11.16
N ALA A 14 -9.96 -0.92 -11.79
CA ALA A 14 -10.11 -0.80 -13.24
C ALA A 14 -8.87 -1.34 -13.98
N ARG A 15 -9.09 -2.22 -14.96
CA ARG A 15 -8.06 -2.70 -15.90
C ARG A 15 -7.67 -1.60 -16.89
N ASN A 16 -6.54 -1.78 -17.57
CA ASN A 16 -6.05 -0.84 -18.58
C ASN A 16 -6.53 -1.13 -20.02
N TYR A 17 -7.50 -2.03 -20.19
CA TYR A 17 -8.11 -2.39 -21.47
C TYR A 17 -9.63 -2.49 -21.35
N GLU A 18 -10.34 -2.16 -22.42
CA GLU A 18 -11.79 -2.26 -22.52
C GLU A 18 -12.21 -3.73 -22.68
N THR A 19 -13.27 -4.13 -21.99
CA THR A 19 -13.91 -5.46 -22.12
C THR A 19 -15.33 -5.39 -21.59
N ASP A 20 -16.22 -6.17 -22.22
CA ASP A 20 -17.61 -6.36 -21.80
C ASP A 20 -17.82 -7.69 -21.05
N GLN A 21 -16.74 -8.44 -20.79
CA GLN A 21 -16.81 -9.73 -20.08
C GLN A 21 -17.20 -9.58 -18.61
N ASP A 22 -16.84 -8.46 -17.99
CA ASP A 22 -17.19 -8.11 -16.62
C ASP A 22 -17.11 -6.60 -16.39
N MET A 23 -17.46 -6.15 -15.17
CA MET A 23 -17.42 -4.73 -14.79
C MET A 23 -15.99 -4.20 -14.52
N ARG A 24 -14.92 -4.98 -14.73
CA ARG A 24 -13.54 -4.58 -14.38
C ARG A 24 -12.78 -3.96 -15.55
N GLY A 25 -13.38 -3.94 -16.74
CA GLY A 25 -12.80 -3.28 -17.91
C GLY A 25 -12.48 -1.80 -17.67
N LEU A 26 -11.67 -1.24 -18.57
CA LEU A 26 -11.33 0.18 -18.58
C LEU A 26 -12.62 1.02 -18.69
N PRO A 27 -12.96 1.87 -17.71
CA PRO A 27 -14.16 2.69 -17.79
C PRO A 27 -14.09 3.68 -18.95
N LYS A 28 -15.19 3.81 -19.70
CA LYS A 28 -15.30 4.74 -20.83
C LYS A 28 -14.94 6.18 -20.45
N ALA A 29 -15.31 6.63 -19.24
CA ALA A 29 -14.94 7.96 -18.76
C ALA A 29 -13.41 8.20 -18.74
N VAL A 30 -12.61 7.16 -18.50
CA VAL A 30 -11.14 7.27 -18.54
C VAL A 30 -10.63 7.39 -19.97
N VAL A 31 -11.26 6.68 -20.92
CA VAL A 31 -10.93 6.77 -22.35
C VAL A 31 -11.22 8.17 -22.87
N ASP A 32 -12.44 8.65 -22.63
CA ASP A 32 -12.90 9.97 -23.09
C ASP A 32 -12.06 11.09 -22.47
N PHE A 33 -11.80 11.03 -21.15
CA PHE A 33 -10.91 11.98 -20.47
C PHE A 33 -9.45 11.89 -20.96
N GLY A 34 -9.03 10.73 -21.45
CA GLY A 34 -7.72 10.48 -22.03
C GLY A 34 -7.40 11.37 -23.24
N GLU A 35 -8.41 11.84 -23.97
CA GLU A 35 -8.24 12.76 -25.11
C GLU A 35 -7.77 14.16 -24.67
N GLU A 36 -8.04 14.53 -23.41
CA GLU A 36 -7.74 15.84 -22.85
C GLU A 36 -6.41 15.90 -22.06
N GLY A 37 -5.70 14.77 -21.90
CA GLY A 37 -4.55 14.66 -21.00
C GLY A 37 -3.37 13.81 -21.48
N LEU A 38 -2.36 13.68 -20.63
CA LEU A 38 -1.30 12.68 -20.77
C LEU A 38 -1.87 11.32 -20.38
N TYR A 39 -2.15 10.46 -21.36
CA TYR A 39 -2.73 9.15 -21.14
C TYR A 39 -1.65 8.06 -21.14
N PHE A 40 -1.33 7.55 -19.95
CA PHE A 40 -0.44 6.41 -19.74
C PHE A 40 -1.26 5.12 -19.70
N LYS A 41 -1.10 4.28 -20.73
CA LYS A 41 -1.84 3.01 -20.83
C LYS A 41 -1.27 1.91 -19.93
N ASN A 42 0.03 1.93 -19.65
CA ASN A 42 0.72 0.84 -18.97
C ASN A 42 1.33 1.33 -17.66
N VAL A 43 0.50 1.47 -16.62
CA VAL A 43 0.98 1.85 -15.29
C VAL A 43 1.02 0.63 -14.37
N VAL A 44 2.21 0.20 -13.99
CA VAL A 44 2.40 -0.95 -13.11
C VAL A 44 2.15 -0.52 -11.67
N THR A 45 1.19 -1.18 -11.00
CA THR A 45 0.93 -0.94 -9.57
C THR A 45 2.03 -1.52 -8.68
N SER A 46 2.36 -0.84 -7.58
CA SER A 46 3.29 -1.39 -6.59
C SER A 46 2.70 -2.59 -5.82
N ALA A 47 1.38 -2.72 -5.74
CA ALA A 47 0.71 -3.85 -5.09
C ALA A 47 -0.73 -3.98 -5.60
N PRO A 48 -1.22 -5.19 -5.93
CA PRO A 48 -2.63 -5.43 -6.24
C PRO A 48 -3.48 -5.48 -4.95
N SER A 49 -3.45 -4.40 -4.18
CA SER A 49 -4.16 -4.23 -2.92
C SER A 49 -4.38 -2.76 -2.63
N THR A 50 -5.64 -2.32 -2.53
CA THR A 50 -6.05 -0.92 -2.36
C THR A 50 -5.29 -0.15 -1.27
N LEU A 51 -5.12 -0.77 -0.10
CA LEU A 51 -4.43 -0.10 1.00
C LEU A 51 -2.93 0.07 0.73
N GLN A 52 -2.31 -0.95 0.13
CA GLN A 52 -0.88 -0.94 -0.19
C GLN A 52 -0.58 -0.01 -1.37
N SER A 53 -1.39 -0.07 -2.43
CA SER A 53 -1.25 0.74 -3.64
C SER A 53 -1.45 2.22 -3.36
N ILE A 54 -2.52 2.62 -2.67
CA ILE A 54 -2.77 4.03 -2.34
C ILE A 54 -1.66 4.57 -1.45
N SER A 55 -1.25 3.82 -0.43
CA SER A 55 -0.19 4.29 0.47
C SER A 55 1.15 4.41 -0.25
N SER A 56 1.44 3.47 -1.16
CA SER A 56 2.62 3.49 -2.03
C SER A 56 2.62 4.72 -2.95
N MET A 57 1.47 5.03 -3.58
CA MET A 57 1.30 6.25 -4.38
C MET A 57 1.52 7.51 -3.53
N MET A 58 0.84 7.61 -2.38
CA MET A 58 0.90 8.79 -1.50
C MET A 58 2.28 9.02 -0.88
N THR A 59 3.18 8.03 -0.90
CA THR A 59 4.56 8.15 -0.42
C THR A 59 5.60 8.05 -1.53
N SER A 60 5.17 7.88 -2.79
CA SER A 60 6.03 7.54 -3.93
C SER A 60 7.08 6.48 -3.58
N SER A 61 6.67 5.44 -2.83
CA SER A 61 7.58 4.43 -2.30
C SER A 61 7.03 3.03 -2.54
N PRO A 62 7.86 2.04 -2.87
CA PRO A 62 7.39 0.67 -3.06
C PRO A 62 6.66 0.13 -1.82
N SER A 63 5.52 -0.53 -2.05
CA SER A 63 4.65 -1.12 -1.03
C SER A 63 5.45 -1.98 -0.05
N TYR A 64 6.32 -2.87 -0.54
CA TYR A 64 7.09 -3.82 0.26
C TYR A 64 8.05 -3.17 1.29
N LEU A 65 8.35 -1.88 1.16
CA LEU A 65 9.14 -1.12 2.15
C LEU A 65 8.28 -0.54 3.27
N MET A 66 6.99 -0.34 3.03
CA MET A 66 6.11 0.44 3.91
C MET A 66 5.78 -0.30 5.22
N SER A 67 5.76 -1.63 5.21
CA SER A 67 5.53 -2.46 6.40
C SER A 67 6.25 -3.80 6.30
N ARG A 68 6.19 -4.56 7.39
CA ARG A 68 6.65 -5.95 7.48
C ARG A 68 5.48 -6.94 7.48
N SER A 69 4.28 -6.46 7.76
CA SER A 69 3.06 -7.26 7.83
C SER A 69 1.82 -6.40 7.61
N TYR A 70 0.76 -6.99 7.05
CA TYR A 70 -0.48 -6.29 6.76
C TYR A 70 -1.17 -5.80 8.04
N ASN A 71 -1.27 -6.65 9.07
CA ASN A 71 -1.93 -6.30 10.34
C ASN A 71 -1.14 -5.32 11.22
N ASN A 72 0.05 -4.85 10.79
CA ASN A 72 0.72 -3.72 11.43
C ASN A 72 0.83 -2.49 10.52
N PHE A 73 0.11 -2.52 9.38
CA PHE A 73 0.00 -1.42 8.45
C PHE A 73 -0.98 -0.36 8.99
N ARG A 74 -0.52 0.46 9.94
CA ARG A 74 -1.26 1.64 10.39
C ARG A 74 -0.37 2.72 10.98
N GLY A 75 -0.56 3.93 10.47
CA GLY A 75 0.16 5.12 10.89
C GLY A 75 1.21 5.54 9.88
N LYS A 76 1.70 6.77 10.08
CA LYS A 76 2.81 7.31 9.31
C LYS A 76 4.14 6.87 9.90
N PHE A 77 5.10 6.54 9.04
CA PHE A 77 6.48 6.30 9.43
C PHE A 77 7.35 7.48 9.02
N SER A 78 8.20 7.95 9.94
CA SER A 78 9.10 9.08 9.73
C SER A 78 10.11 8.90 8.59
N CYS A 79 10.34 7.66 8.15
CA CYS A 79 11.21 7.33 7.02
C CYS A 79 10.55 7.59 5.66
N PHE A 80 9.26 7.92 5.62
CA PHE A 80 8.56 8.33 4.40
C PHE A 80 8.04 9.75 4.56
N ASP A 81 7.94 10.44 3.43
CA ASP A 81 7.18 11.69 3.34
C ASP A 81 5.85 11.39 2.64
N TYR A 82 4.79 12.04 3.08
CA TYR A 82 3.42 11.77 2.62
C TYR A 82 2.93 12.97 1.82
N PHE A 83 2.55 12.74 0.56
CA PHE A 83 2.11 13.79 -0.35
C PHE A 83 0.96 14.65 0.19
N PRO A 84 -0.07 14.09 0.85
CA PRO A 84 -1.08 14.90 1.55
C PRO A 84 -0.51 15.88 2.58
N ASP A 85 0.54 15.52 3.32
CA ASP A 85 1.18 16.43 4.27
C ASP A 85 1.98 17.50 3.55
N MET A 86 2.74 17.11 2.53
CA MET A 86 3.48 18.07 1.70
C MET A 86 2.55 19.11 1.06
N LEU A 87 1.35 18.71 0.65
CA LEU A 87 0.34 19.63 0.15
C LEU A 87 -0.13 20.61 1.23
N ARG A 88 -0.42 20.12 2.44
CA ARG A 88 -0.79 20.98 3.59
C ARG A 88 0.32 21.98 3.93
N ASP A 89 1.57 21.53 3.94
CA ASP A 89 2.74 22.37 4.17
C ASP A 89 2.91 23.45 3.08
N ASN A 90 2.39 23.17 1.87
CA ASN A 90 2.33 24.11 0.75
C ASN A 90 1.01 24.91 0.68
N GLY A 91 0.22 24.93 1.76
CA GLY A 91 -0.97 25.76 1.90
C GLY A 91 -2.23 25.19 1.25
N TYR A 92 -2.21 23.93 0.82
CA TYR A 92 -3.41 23.27 0.30
C TYR A 92 -4.32 22.80 1.42
N ASP A 93 -5.63 22.85 1.20
CA ASP A 93 -6.55 21.96 1.91
C ASP A 93 -6.53 20.57 1.27
N VAL A 94 -6.72 19.52 2.07
CA VAL A 94 -6.80 18.14 1.61
C VAL A 94 -8.12 17.54 2.04
N ILE A 95 -8.90 17.05 1.08
CA ILE A 95 -10.21 16.47 1.25
C ILE A 95 -10.17 15.05 0.64
N GLY A 96 -10.47 14.04 1.45
CA GLY A 96 -10.48 12.64 1.00
C GLY A 96 -11.84 11.99 1.20
N ALA A 97 -12.46 11.55 0.11
CA ALA A 97 -13.68 10.76 0.08
C ALA A 97 -13.33 9.30 -0.25
N ILE A 98 -13.15 8.48 0.78
CA ILE A 98 -12.81 7.05 0.65
C ILE A 98 -14.08 6.22 0.84
N TYR A 99 -14.43 5.42 -0.17
CA TYR A 99 -15.74 4.77 -0.22
C TYR A 99 -15.93 3.66 0.84
N PHE A 100 -14.87 3.02 1.31
CA PHE A 100 -14.97 1.89 2.24
C PHE A 100 -14.47 2.20 3.66
N LYS A 101 -15.13 1.60 4.65
CA LYS A 101 -14.90 1.86 6.07
C LYS A 101 -13.48 1.57 6.53
N HIS A 102 -12.90 0.43 6.14
CA HIS A 102 -11.53 0.09 6.53
C HIS A 102 -10.51 1.13 6.03
N GLY A 103 -10.70 1.63 4.80
CA GLY A 103 -9.83 2.64 4.19
C GLY A 103 -9.97 3.99 4.89
N ARG A 104 -11.19 4.42 5.21
CA ARG A 104 -11.43 5.61 6.04
C ARG A 104 -10.79 5.50 7.41
N GLU A 105 -10.74 4.30 7.98
CA GLU A 105 -10.12 4.07 9.28
C GLU A 105 -8.59 4.16 9.20
N VAL A 106 -7.95 3.47 8.24
CA VAL A 106 -6.48 3.33 8.16
C VAL A 106 -5.81 4.52 7.46
N MET A 107 -6.43 5.06 6.41
CA MET A 107 -5.87 6.17 5.62
C MET A 107 -6.23 7.55 6.17
N SER A 108 -7.00 7.62 7.26
CA SER A 108 -7.30 8.88 7.96
C SER A 108 -6.05 9.60 8.44
N ASP A 109 -4.97 8.87 8.77
CA ASP A 109 -3.70 9.49 9.12
C ASP A 109 -3.12 10.28 7.94
N MET A 110 -3.31 9.82 6.69
CA MET A 110 -2.83 10.49 5.48
C MET A 110 -3.75 11.63 5.02
N PHE A 111 -5.03 11.32 4.78
CA PHE A 111 -5.99 12.28 4.20
C PHE A 111 -6.68 13.16 5.24
N GLY A 112 -6.62 12.79 6.52
CA GLY A 112 -7.48 13.37 7.55
C GLY A 112 -8.88 12.75 7.52
N LEU A 113 -9.72 13.21 8.43
CA LEU A 113 -11.14 12.87 8.46
C LEU A 113 -11.94 13.92 7.70
N LEU A 114 -12.83 13.47 6.81
CA LEU A 114 -13.71 14.36 6.06
C LEU A 114 -14.57 15.20 7.02
N LYS A 115 -14.70 16.50 6.77
CA LYS A 115 -15.47 17.39 7.64
C LYS A 115 -16.97 17.03 7.55
N LYS A 116 -17.65 16.95 8.71
CA LYS A 116 -19.10 16.60 8.80
C LYS A 116 -20.00 17.47 7.92
N LYS A 117 -19.64 18.73 7.67
CA LYS A 117 -20.42 19.64 6.81
C LYS A 117 -20.57 19.15 5.36
N PHE A 118 -19.68 18.27 4.91
CA PHE A 118 -19.67 17.71 3.55
C PHE A 118 -20.44 16.39 3.44
N TYR A 119 -20.94 15.84 4.56
CA TYR A 119 -21.74 14.61 4.52
C TYR A 119 -23.18 14.95 4.08
N PRO A 120 -23.72 14.27 3.06
CA PRO A 120 -25.17 14.25 2.81
C PRO A 120 -25.92 13.75 4.05
N LYS A 121 -27.20 14.13 4.19
CA LYS A 121 -28.00 13.88 5.41
C LYS A 121 -28.03 12.41 5.87
N ASP A 122 -28.07 11.47 4.92
CA ASP A 122 -28.23 10.04 5.21
C ASP A 122 -26.91 9.25 5.08
N LEU A 123 -25.78 9.94 4.89
CA LEU A 123 -24.46 9.32 4.78
C LEU A 123 -23.71 9.40 6.12
N SER A 124 -23.11 8.29 6.55
CA SER A 124 -22.30 8.24 7.77
C SER A 124 -20.88 7.77 7.49
N HIS A 125 -19.95 8.18 8.36
CA HIS A 125 -18.56 7.70 8.32
C HIS A 125 -18.47 6.19 8.56
N SER A 126 -19.36 5.65 9.40
CA SER A 126 -19.39 4.22 9.77
C SER A 126 -20.10 3.30 8.78
N LYS A 127 -20.77 3.80 7.72
CA LYS A 127 -21.39 2.97 6.68
C LYS A 127 -20.33 2.10 5.99
N GLU A 128 -20.51 0.79 5.87
CA GLU A 128 -19.45 -0.11 5.36
C GLU A 128 -18.90 0.31 3.99
N ILE A 129 -19.80 0.58 3.03
CA ILE A 129 -19.51 0.97 1.65
C ILE A 129 -20.35 2.20 1.31
N TRP A 130 -19.71 3.21 0.73
CA TRP A 130 -20.34 4.32 0.04
C TRP A 130 -20.46 3.93 -1.44
N THR A 131 -21.63 4.13 -2.04
CA THR A 131 -21.81 3.93 -3.48
C THR A 131 -21.04 4.99 -4.27
N ASN A 132 -20.87 4.81 -5.58
CA ASN A 132 -20.28 5.87 -6.40
C ASN A 132 -21.17 7.13 -6.34
N GLN A 133 -22.49 6.95 -6.29
CA GLN A 133 -23.44 8.05 -6.07
C GLN A 133 -23.25 8.74 -4.70
N ASP A 134 -22.98 8.00 -3.62
CA ASP A 134 -22.68 8.60 -2.30
C ASP A 134 -21.43 9.48 -2.37
N VAL A 135 -20.37 9.01 -3.04
CA VAL A 135 -19.11 9.76 -3.23
C VAL A 135 -19.34 11.01 -4.07
N TYR A 136 -20.15 10.92 -5.12
CA TYR A 136 -20.52 12.07 -5.95
C TYR A 136 -21.39 13.08 -5.21
N ASN A 137 -22.40 12.64 -4.45
CA ASN A 137 -23.21 13.54 -3.61
C ASN A 137 -22.36 14.29 -2.58
N LEU A 138 -21.37 13.61 -2.01
CA LEU A 138 -20.38 14.22 -1.12
C LEU A 138 -19.50 15.23 -1.86
N PHE A 139 -19.09 14.93 -3.10
CA PHE A 139 -18.37 15.88 -3.94
C PHE A 139 -19.20 17.16 -4.21
N LEU A 140 -20.49 17.05 -4.50
CA LEU A 140 -21.39 18.21 -4.64
C LEU A 140 -21.44 19.06 -3.37
N GLU A 141 -21.48 18.43 -2.20
CA GLU A 141 -21.43 19.13 -0.91
C GLU A 141 -20.09 19.83 -0.67
N VAL A 142 -18.97 19.24 -1.13
CA VAL A 142 -17.65 19.89 -1.12
C VAL A 142 -17.64 21.09 -2.05
N MET A 143 -18.11 20.93 -3.29
CA MET A 143 -18.24 22.02 -4.27
C MET A 143 -19.00 23.22 -3.70
N ALA A 144 -20.16 22.97 -3.08
CA ALA A 144 -21.04 24.02 -2.57
C ALA A 144 -20.54 24.70 -1.29
N LYS A 145 -19.86 23.97 -0.39
CA LYS A 145 -19.57 24.45 0.99
C LYS A 145 -18.09 24.72 1.26
N HIS A 146 -17.20 24.45 0.31
CA HIS A 146 -15.76 24.67 0.45
C HIS A 146 -15.34 26.03 -0.10
N ASP A 147 -14.27 26.61 0.47
CA ASP A 147 -13.69 27.86 -0.03
C ASP A 147 -12.65 27.57 -1.12
N TRP A 148 -13.06 27.73 -2.38
CA TRP A 148 -12.22 27.50 -3.54
C TRP A 148 -11.23 28.64 -3.86
N ASN A 149 -11.17 29.69 -3.04
CA ASN A 149 -10.04 30.63 -3.11
C ASN A 149 -8.74 29.99 -2.59
N LYS A 150 -8.86 28.92 -1.79
CA LYS A 150 -7.73 28.16 -1.27
C LYS A 150 -7.39 26.99 -2.21
N PRO A 151 -6.12 26.81 -2.61
CA PRO A 151 -5.72 25.63 -3.38
C PRO A 151 -6.07 24.36 -2.58
N THR A 152 -6.62 23.36 -3.26
CA THR A 152 -7.24 22.20 -2.59
C THR A 152 -6.93 20.93 -3.37
N MET A 153 -6.58 19.87 -2.65
CA MET A 153 -6.61 18.50 -3.15
C MET A 153 -7.95 17.87 -2.79
N THR A 154 -8.68 17.40 -3.80
CA THR A 154 -9.90 16.61 -3.66
C THR A 154 -9.63 15.21 -4.16
N TYR A 155 -9.58 14.24 -3.25
CA TYR A 155 -9.42 12.83 -3.55
C TYR A 155 -10.79 12.15 -3.53
N LEU A 156 -11.22 11.63 -4.67
CA LEU A 156 -12.47 10.90 -4.85
C LEU A 156 -12.15 9.44 -5.16
N HIS A 157 -12.71 8.53 -4.37
CA HIS A 157 -12.46 7.10 -4.50
C HIS A 157 -13.73 6.41 -4.96
N PHE A 158 -13.80 6.10 -6.25
CA PHE A 158 -14.86 5.31 -6.87
C PHE A 158 -14.43 3.84 -6.98
N ASN A 159 -15.37 2.94 -7.20
CA ASN A 159 -15.09 1.52 -7.42
C ASN A 159 -15.94 0.97 -8.56
N VAL A 160 -15.33 0.22 -9.47
CA VAL A 160 -16.00 -0.34 -10.66
C VAL A 160 -17.10 -1.37 -10.35
N ARG A 161 -17.14 -1.95 -9.13
CA ARG A 161 -18.09 -3.00 -8.76
C ARG A 161 -19.31 -2.53 -8.00
N VAL A 162 -19.26 -1.32 -7.43
CA VAL A 162 -20.27 -0.92 -6.45
C VAL A 162 -21.59 -0.57 -7.14
N ASP A 163 -21.53 -0.08 -8.38
CA ASP A 163 -22.67 0.16 -9.26
C ASP A 163 -22.23 0.18 -10.74
N ASP A 164 -23.18 -0.09 -11.65
CA ASP A 164 -22.93 -0.29 -13.10
C ASP A 164 -22.60 1.00 -13.87
N ASN A 165 -22.68 2.17 -13.22
CA ASN A 165 -22.70 3.49 -13.87
C ASN A 165 -21.48 4.37 -13.51
N VAL A 166 -20.36 3.77 -13.12
CA VAL A 166 -19.17 4.55 -12.67
C VAL A 166 -18.71 5.57 -13.72
N SER A 167 -18.80 5.27 -15.02
CA SER A 167 -18.43 6.21 -16.08
C SER A 167 -19.34 7.44 -16.11
N ASP A 168 -20.65 7.24 -16.02
CA ASP A 168 -21.62 8.35 -16.02
C ASP A 168 -21.42 9.26 -14.82
N ILE A 169 -21.20 8.67 -13.64
CA ILE A 169 -20.96 9.42 -12.39
C ILE A 169 -19.65 10.21 -12.48
N VAL A 170 -18.57 9.61 -13.00
CA VAL A 170 -17.30 10.32 -13.17
C VAL A 170 -17.41 11.44 -14.21
N ASN A 171 -18.19 11.24 -15.28
CA ASN A 171 -18.47 12.29 -16.26
C ASN A 171 -19.24 13.46 -15.62
N GLN A 172 -20.23 13.18 -14.75
CA GLN A 172 -20.92 14.22 -13.99
C GLN A 172 -19.97 15.02 -13.09
N VAL A 173 -19.02 14.35 -12.41
CA VAL A 173 -17.97 15.05 -11.64
C VAL A 173 -17.19 16.02 -12.53
N VAL A 174 -16.79 15.60 -13.73
CA VAL A 174 -16.06 16.45 -14.68
C VAL A 174 -16.93 17.62 -15.14
N ASP A 175 -18.20 17.39 -15.45
CA ASP A 175 -19.13 18.42 -15.91
C ASP A 175 -19.42 19.47 -14.82
N ASP A 176 -19.54 19.06 -13.56
CA ASP A 176 -19.69 19.98 -12.42
C ASP A 176 -18.40 20.76 -12.14
N MET A 177 -17.23 20.15 -12.33
CA MET A 177 -15.95 20.86 -12.28
C MET A 177 -15.86 21.93 -13.37
N LYS A 178 -16.31 21.62 -14.60
CA LYS A 178 -16.37 22.56 -15.72
C LYS A 178 -17.35 23.70 -15.40
N SER A 179 -18.57 23.36 -14.99
CA SER A 179 -19.63 24.32 -14.65
C SER A 179 -19.27 25.21 -13.45
N GLY A 180 -18.53 24.67 -12.49
CA GLY A 180 -18.02 25.38 -11.32
C GLY A 180 -16.75 26.21 -11.58
N GLY A 181 -16.21 26.23 -12.81
CA GLY A 181 -14.99 26.97 -13.16
C GLY A 181 -13.71 26.43 -12.50
N LEU A 182 -13.72 25.17 -12.05
CA LEU A 182 -12.59 24.51 -11.41
C LEU A 182 -11.80 23.64 -12.39
N TYR A 183 -12.33 23.38 -13.58
CA TYR A 183 -11.67 22.52 -14.56
C TYR A 183 -10.39 23.16 -15.13
N ASP A 184 -10.52 24.37 -15.70
CA ASP A 184 -9.50 24.93 -16.57
C ASP A 184 -8.16 25.20 -15.88
N ASP A 185 -8.17 25.63 -14.61
CA ASP A 185 -6.98 26.00 -13.84
C ASP A 185 -6.47 24.88 -12.89
N SER A 186 -6.98 23.65 -13.03
CA SER A 186 -6.64 22.53 -12.13
C SER A 186 -5.77 21.46 -12.77
N VAL A 187 -5.02 20.77 -11.92
CA VAL A 187 -4.43 19.46 -12.24
C VAL A 187 -5.47 18.41 -11.92
N ILE A 188 -5.80 17.56 -12.88
CA ILE A 188 -6.83 16.55 -12.73
C ILE A 188 -6.22 15.22 -13.16
N LEU A 189 -6.35 14.20 -12.33
CA LEU A 189 -5.97 12.85 -12.71
C LEU A 189 -7.08 11.85 -12.47
N MET A 190 -7.15 10.89 -13.40
CA MET A 190 -7.95 9.68 -13.27
C MET A 190 -7.01 8.49 -13.32
N ASN A 191 -7.04 7.60 -12.31
CA ASN A 191 -6.24 6.38 -12.33
C ASN A 191 -6.92 5.24 -11.58
N SER A 192 -6.44 4.01 -11.84
CA SER A 192 -6.73 2.88 -10.96
C SER A 192 -5.56 2.62 -10.00
N ASP A 193 -5.88 2.06 -8.84
CA ASP A 193 -4.93 1.65 -7.82
C ASP A 193 -4.28 0.31 -8.14
N HIS A 194 -5.04 -0.62 -8.71
CA HIS A 194 -4.61 -1.88 -9.33
C HIS A 194 -5.63 -2.36 -10.38
N GLY A 195 -5.30 -3.38 -11.15
CA GLY A 195 -6.23 -4.01 -12.09
C GLY A 195 -7.07 -5.10 -11.42
N TYR A 196 -7.46 -6.09 -12.21
CA TYR A 196 -8.11 -7.31 -11.73
C TYR A 196 -7.81 -8.46 -12.69
N PRO A 197 -7.62 -9.73 -12.23
CA PRO A 197 -7.36 -10.84 -13.12
C PRO A 197 -8.46 -10.96 -14.18
N ASP A 198 -8.08 -11.27 -15.40
CA ASP A 198 -8.98 -11.46 -16.53
C ASP A 198 -10.04 -12.53 -16.20
N ALA A 199 -11.27 -12.31 -16.63
CA ALA A 199 -12.37 -13.25 -16.42
C ALA A 199 -12.05 -14.64 -17.00
N ASP A 200 -11.34 -14.68 -18.13
CA ASP A 200 -10.96 -15.93 -18.80
C ASP A 200 -9.98 -16.78 -17.99
N LYS A 201 -9.31 -16.20 -16.98
CA LYS A 201 -8.46 -16.96 -16.03
C LYS A 201 -9.26 -17.73 -14.98
N GLY A 202 -10.59 -17.55 -14.96
CA GLY A 202 -11.50 -18.31 -14.10
C GLY A 202 -11.22 -18.11 -12.61
N TYR A 203 -10.75 -16.93 -12.20
CA TYR A 203 -10.51 -16.68 -10.78
C TYR A 203 -11.82 -16.62 -10.00
N ASP A 204 -12.07 -17.66 -9.20
CA ASP A 204 -13.15 -17.68 -8.22
C ASP A 204 -12.68 -17.01 -6.92
N PHE A 205 -13.25 -15.84 -6.64
CA PHE A 205 -12.96 -15.05 -5.44
C PHE A 205 -13.36 -15.78 -4.15
N GLU A 206 -14.53 -16.41 -4.11
CA GLU A 206 -15.06 -17.09 -2.93
C GLU A 206 -14.26 -18.36 -2.60
N ALA A 207 -13.84 -19.09 -3.63
CA ALA A 207 -12.91 -20.21 -3.47
C ALA A 207 -11.53 -19.72 -3.00
N GLY A 208 -11.00 -18.66 -3.62
CA GLY A 208 -9.72 -18.06 -3.23
C GLY A 208 -9.70 -17.64 -1.76
N LEU A 209 -10.76 -16.97 -1.27
CA LEU A 209 -10.84 -16.53 0.12
C LEU A 209 -10.81 -17.71 1.11
N LYS A 210 -11.47 -18.83 0.79
CA LYS A 210 -11.42 -20.06 1.61
C LYS A 210 -10.01 -20.65 1.68
N GLU A 211 -9.20 -20.45 0.64
CA GLU A 211 -7.80 -20.85 0.57
C GLU A 211 -6.83 -19.80 1.14
N GLY A 212 -7.35 -18.65 1.62
CA GLY A 212 -6.54 -17.56 2.16
C GLY A 212 -5.88 -16.67 1.10
N TRP A 213 -6.47 -16.61 -0.11
CA TRP A 213 -6.00 -15.83 -1.24
C TRP A 213 -7.05 -14.84 -1.76
N GLY A 214 -6.62 -13.62 -2.09
CA GLY A 214 -7.37 -12.71 -2.94
C GLY A 214 -6.95 -12.83 -4.40
N HIS A 215 -7.46 -11.90 -5.22
CA HIS A 215 -7.04 -11.76 -6.62
C HIS A 215 -5.55 -11.39 -6.74
N ASP A 216 -4.98 -10.87 -5.64
CA ASP A 216 -3.58 -10.53 -5.44
C ASP A 216 -2.60 -11.70 -5.60
N LYS A 217 -3.08 -12.94 -5.77
CA LYS A 217 -2.23 -14.09 -6.15
C LYS A 217 -1.75 -14.05 -7.61
N TYR A 218 -2.49 -13.40 -8.52
CA TYR A 218 -2.10 -13.28 -9.93
C TYR A 218 -1.31 -11.99 -10.11
N LEU A 219 -0.06 -12.07 -10.57
CA LEU A 219 0.74 -10.87 -10.87
C LEU A 219 1.01 -10.69 -12.36
N THR A 220 0.12 -11.23 -13.19
CA THR A 220 0.05 -10.97 -14.63
C THR A 220 -0.48 -9.55 -14.90
N ASP A 221 -0.24 -9.05 -16.10
CA ASP A 221 -0.44 -7.66 -16.51
C ASP A 221 -1.90 -7.20 -16.40
N ASP A 222 -2.86 -8.09 -16.60
CA ASP A 222 -4.29 -7.85 -16.34
C ASP A 222 -4.61 -7.40 -14.90
N ASN A 223 -3.89 -7.93 -13.90
CA ASN A 223 -4.08 -7.54 -12.50
C ASN A 223 -3.19 -6.38 -12.05
N ILE A 224 -2.00 -6.22 -12.66
CA ILE A 224 -1.01 -5.24 -12.18
C ILE A 224 -0.90 -3.97 -13.03
N LEU A 225 -1.40 -3.96 -14.28
CA LEU A 225 -1.44 -2.76 -15.11
C LEU A 225 -2.74 -1.98 -14.89
N THR A 226 -2.59 -0.67 -14.73
CA THR A 226 -3.68 0.28 -14.55
C THR A 226 -3.63 1.41 -15.57
N PRO A 227 -4.77 2.05 -15.85
CA PRO A 227 -4.79 3.30 -16.59
C PRO A 227 -4.41 4.48 -15.70
N LEU A 228 -3.83 5.51 -16.32
CA LEU A 228 -3.60 6.82 -15.72
C LEU A 228 -3.76 7.90 -16.79
N VAL A 229 -4.59 8.89 -16.52
CA VAL A 229 -4.69 10.12 -17.30
C VAL A 229 -4.36 11.29 -16.39
N ILE A 230 -3.45 12.17 -16.81
CA ILE A 230 -3.16 13.43 -16.11
C ILE A 230 -3.43 14.59 -17.06
N ARG A 231 -4.45 15.40 -16.74
CA ARG A 231 -4.74 16.66 -17.42
C ARG A 231 -4.11 17.81 -16.65
N HIS A 232 -3.36 18.63 -17.36
CA HIS A 232 -2.75 19.84 -16.83
C HIS A 232 -2.81 20.96 -17.88
N PRO A 233 -3.16 22.20 -17.53
CA PRO A 233 -3.42 23.27 -18.51
C PRO A 233 -2.24 23.59 -19.44
N LYS A 234 -1.02 23.32 -18.96
CA LYS A 234 0.25 23.58 -19.66
C LYS A 234 0.80 22.39 -20.46
N TYR A 235 0.18 21.22 -20.42
CA TYR A 235 0.66 20.03 -21.12
C TYR A 235 -0.33 19.65 -22.22
N GLN A 236 0.18 19.39 -23.41
CA GLN A 236 -0.64 18.90 -24.52
C GLN A 236 -1.02 17.44 -24.28
N SER A 237 -2.23 17.06 -24.70
CA SER A 237 -2.67 15.68 -24.63
C SER A 237 -1.83 14.80 -25.55
N ARG A 238 -1.54 13.59 -25.08
CA ARG A 238 -0.87 12.54 -25.87
C ARG A 238 -1.01 11.21 -25.17
N LYS A 239 -0.94 10.14 -25.97
CA LYS A 239 -0.90 8.77 -25.47
C LYS A 239 0.54 8.31 -25.26
N ILE A 240 0.77 7.62 -24.15
CA ILE A 240 2.08 7.15 -23.70
C ILE A 240 1.97 5.66 -23.46
N GLU A 241 2.61 4.89 -24.34
CA GLU A 241 2.67 3.41 -24.27
C GLU A 241 3.77 2.93 -23.32
N GLN A 242 4.64 3.84 -22.88
CA GLN A 242 5.75 3.56 -21.99
C GLN A 242 5.26 3.02 -20.65
N ALA A 243 5.78 1.86 -20.23
CA ALA A 243 5.53 1.36 -18.89
C ALA A 243 6.11 2.32 -17.83
N VAL A 244 5.24 2.76 -16.92
CA VAL A 244 5.57 3.58 -15.74
C VAL A 244 5.04 2.89 -14.50
N ALA A 245 5.33 3.41 -13.30
CA ALA A 245 4.85 2.85 -12.05
C ALA A 245 3.88 3.81 -11.35
N THR A 246 2.93 3.29 -10.56
CA THR A 246 2.02 4.15 -9.77
C THR A 246 2.78 5.07 -8.80
N ILE A 247 3.96 4.67 -8.33
CA ILE A 247 4.84 5.52 -7.51
C ILE A 247 5.36 6.77 -8.24
N ASP A 248 5.31 6.82 -9.57
CA ASP A 248 5.75 7.96 -10.39
C ASP A 248 4.72 9.11 -10.42
N ILE A 249 3.48 8.85 -10.03
CA ILE A 249 2.39 9.83 -10.06
C ILE A 249 2.73 11.05 -9.20
N VAL A 250 3.12 10.84 -7.94
CA VAL A 250 3.36 11.95 -7.00
C VAL A 250 4.55 12.85 -7.41
N PRO A 251 5.74 12.33 -7.77
CA PRO A 251 6.83 13.17 -8.27
C PRO A 251 6.43 14.01 -9.49
N THR A 252 5.61 13.45 -10.38
CA THR A 252 5.05 14.14 -11.55
C THR A 252 4.09 15.26 -11.15
N LEU A 253 3.18 14.99 -10.21
CA LEU A 253 2.29 16.02 -9.66
C LEU A 253 3.06 17.13 -8.96
N CYS A 254 4.10 16.80 -8.19
CA CYS A 254 4.99 17.78 -7.58
C CYS A 254 5.59 18.72 -8.64
N LYS A 255 6.12 18.17 -9.75
CA LYS A 255 6.64 18.97 -10.87
C LYS A 255 5.59 19.90 -11.45
N MET A 256 4.43 19.35 -11.80
CA MET A 256 3.33 20.09 -12.44
C MET A 256 2.78 21.21 -11.55
N MET A 257 2.67 20.96 -10.26
CA MET A 257 2.14 21.90 -9.26
C MET A 257 3.20 22.89 -8.75
N GLY A 258 4.46 22.76 -9.16
CA GLY A 258 5.56 23.61 -8.67
C GLY A 258 5.93 23.36 -7.20
N ILE A 259 5.69 22.15 -6.70
CA ILE A 259 6.04 21.71 -5.34
C ILE A 259 7.37 20.96 -5.41
N LYS A 260 8.31 21.26 -4.51
CA LYS A 260 9.57 20.51 -4.43
C LYS A 260 9.28 19.06 -4.03
N ALA A 261 9.66 18.11 -4.89
CA ALA A 261 9.56 16.68 -4.61
C ALA A 261 10.48 16.29 -3.44
N SER A 262 10.07 15.30 -2.65
CA SER A 262 10.89 14.76 -1.57
C SER A 262 12.05 13.95 -2.13
N GLU A 263 13.22 14.06 -1.50
CA GLU A 263 14.40 13.22 -1.77
C GLU A 263 14.21 11.77 -1.32
N LYS A 264 13.17 11.49 -0.51
CA LYS A 264 12.80 10.13 -0.07
C LYS A 264 11.92 9.38 -1.09
N PHE A 265 11.46 10.06 -2.14
CA PHE A 265 10.65 9.44 -3.17
C PHE A 265 11.50 8.49 -4.04
N HIS A 266 10.90 7.35 -4.37
CA HIS A 266 11.50 6.33 -5.24
C HIS A 266 10.95 6.39 -6.67
N GLY A 267 9.80 7.04 -6.86
CA GLY A 267 9.24 7.30 -8.18
C GLY A 267 9.98 8.40 -8.94
N LEU A 268 9.69 8.50 -10.22
CA LEU A 268 10.29 9.47 -11.15
C LEU A 268 9.22 10.44 -11.67
N ASP A 269 9.63 11.65 -12.06
CA ASP A 269 8.79 12.56 -12.83
C ASP A 269 8.64 12.03 -14.27
N ILE A 270 7.41 11.61 -14.62
CA ILE A 270 7.01 11.06 -15.92
C ILE A 270 6.32 12.10 -16.83
N SER A 271 6.37 13.40 -16.50
CA SER A 271 5.74 14.45 -17.32
C SER A 271 6.45 14.72 -18.66
N THR A 272 7.70 14.24 -18.82
CA THR A 272 8.51 14.44 -20.04
C THR A 272 9.01 13.11 -20.61
N GLU A 273 9.26 13.06 -21.92
CA GLU A 273 9.63 11.83 -22.66
C GLU A 273 11.06 11.33 -22.38
N ASN A 274 11.85 12.02 -21.54
CA ASN A 274 13.27 11.70 -21.31
C ASN A 274 13.53 10.51 -20.38
N ILE A 275 12.51 9.71 -20.06
CA ILE A 275 12.74 8.50 -19.28
C ILE A 275 13.30 7.44 -20.22
N ASN A 276 14.59 7.13 -20.12
CA ASN A 276 15.16 5.97 -20.80
C ASN A 276 14.65 4.69 -20.12
N PRO A 277 13.65 4.03 -20.68
CA PRO A 277 12.80 3.11 -19.94
C PRO A 277 13.19 1.65 -20.18
N ARG A 278 14.11 1.38 -21.11
CA ARG A 278 14.51 0.02 -21.49
C ARG A 278 15.26 -0.73 -20.40
N LYS A 279 15.60 -0.08 -19.28
CA LYS A 279 16.41 -0.65 -18.18
C LYS A 279 15.85 -0.42 -16.78
N ARG A 280 14.66 0.19 -16.64
CA ARG A 280 14.07 0.38 -15.30
C ARG A 280 13.37 -0.90 -14.87
N LEU A 281 13.81 -1.44 -13.74
CA LEU A 281 13.10 -2.51 -13.05
C LEU A 281 11.94 -1.91 -12.25
N ILE A 282 10.72 -2.36 -12.53
CA ILE A 282 9.52 -2.03 -11.75
C ILE A 282 9.08 -3.30 -11.03
N ARG A 283 8.71 -3.18 -9.76
CA ARG A 283 8.37 -4.31 -8.89
C ARG A 283 6.98 -4.15 -8.28
N THR A 284 6.25 -5.26 -8.23
CA THR A 284 4.93 -5.39 -7.62
C THR A 284 4.94 -6.54 -6.61
N ASP A 285 4.44 -6.29 -5.40
CA ASP A 285 4.37 -7.29 -4.33
C ASP A 285 2.94 -7.42 -3.84
N ASN A 286 2.46 -8.66 -3.65
CA ASN A 286 1.15 -8.86 -3.03
C ASN A 286 1.20 -8.81 -1.50
N ARG A 287 2.34 -9.13 -0.90
CA ARG A 287 2.50 -9.33 0.55
C ARG A 287 3.80 -8.70 1.05
N TYR A 288 3.81 -8.35 2.33
CA TYR A 288 5.01 -7.83 3.00
C TYR A 288 5.98 -8.97 3.36
N VAL A 289 7.24 -8.60 3.64
CA VAL A 289 8.34 -9.55 3.92
C VAL A 289 8.06 -10.57 5.02
N GLY A 290 7.20 -10.27 6.00
CA GLY A 290 6.83 -11.18 7.09
C GLY A 290 5.66 -12.13 6.78
N GLN A 291 5.16 -12.16 5.54
CA GLN A 291 4.01 -12.97 5.15
C GLN A 291 4.38 -14.04 4.11
N SER A 292 3.83 -15.24 4.27
CA SER A 292 4.02 -16.40 3.38
C SER A 292 2.69 -17.14 3.19
N PRO A 293 2.46 -17.79 2.05
CA PRO A 293 3.20 -17.65 0.77
C PRO A 293 3.14 -16.21 0.20
N SER A 294 3.94 -15.87 -0.81
CA SER A 294 3.97 -14.54 -1.46
C SER A 294 4.31 -14.64 -2.94
N PHE A 295 3.84 -13.66 -3.72
CA PHE A 295 4.21 -13.49 -5.12
C PHE A 295 4.85 -12.10 -5.33
N HIS A 296 5.85 -12.04 -6.19
CA HIS A 296 6.48 -10.79 -6.63
C HIS A 296 6.57 -10.77 -8.16
N ALA A 297 6.19 -9.67 -8.79
CA ALA A 297 6.39 -9.44 -10.21
C ALA A 297 7.45 -8.37 -10.45
N TYR A 298 8.28 -8.60 -11.45
CA TYR A 298 9.35 -7.71 -11.88
C TYR A 298 9.24 -7.49 -13.38
N THR A 299 9.08 -6.24 -13.79
CA THR A 299 8.99 -5.86 -15.21
C THR A 299 10.15 -4.95 -15.56
N SER A 300 10.86 -5.28 -16.66
CA SER A 300 11.92 -4.44 -17.24
C SER A 300 11.83 -4.48 -18.75
N GLY A 301 11.40 -3.38 -19.36
CA GLY A 301 11.12 -3.33 -20.80
C GLY A 301 10.01 -4.29 -21.19
N ARG A 302 10.32 -5.27 -22.04
CA ARG A 302 9.39 -6.33 -22.49
C ARG A 302 9.64 -7.68 -21.79
N GLN A 303 10.53 -7.72 -20.80
CA GLN A 303 10.78 -8.91 -20.01
C GLN A 303 10.07 -8.80 -18.67
N LYS A 304 9.55 -9.93 -18.20
CA LYS A 304 8.90 -10.03 -16.90
C LYS A 304 9.28 -11.31 -16.19
N ALA A 305 9.31 -11.25 -14.86
CA ALA A 305 9.43 -12.41 -14.01
C ALA A 305 8.37 -12.36 -12.91
N ILE A 306 7.71 -13.49 -12.65
CA ILE A 306 6.87 -13.72 -11.49
C ILE A 306 7.59 -14.74 -10.60
N VAL A 307 7.78 -14.40 -9.33
CA VAL A 307 8.45 -15.23 -8.33
C VAL A 307 7.45 -15.65 -7.28
N TYR A 308 7.20 -16.95 -7.17
CA TYR A 308 6.44 -17.54 -6.07
C TYR A 308 7.39 -17.97 -4.95
N ARG A 309 7.08 -17.54 -3.73
CA ARG A 309 7.87 -17.86 -2.54
C ARG A 309 6.98 -18.44 -1.44
N GLU A 310 7.42 -19.55 -0.87
CA GLU A 310 6.74 -20.22 0.23
C GLU A 310 7.75 -20.69 1.27
N THR A 311 7.43 -20.49 2.55
CA THR A 311 8.32 -20.88 3.65
C THR A 311 8.66 -22.37 3.59
N GLY A 312 9.95 -22.68 3.52
CA GLY A 312 10.45 -24.06 3.48
C GLY A 312 10.54 -24.66 2.07
N LYS A 313 10.27 -23.88 1.02
CA LYS A 313 10.43 -24.27 -0.39
C LYS A 313 11.43 -23.34 -1.08
N GLU A 314 12.02 -23.82 -2.17
CA GLU A 314 12.79 -22.96 -3.08
C GLU A 314 11.85 -22.01 -3.83
N ASP A 315 12.36 -20.83 -4.18
CA ASP A 315 11.63 -19.87 -4.99
C ASP A 315 11.37 -20.43 -6.39
N ASP A 316 10.12 -20.37 -6.84
CA ASP A 316 9.74 -20.73 -8.19
C ASP A 316 9.65 -19.49 -9.07
N TYR A 317 10.46 -19.45 -10.13
CA TYR A 317 10.55 -18.33 -11.07
C TYR A 317 9.81 -18.67 -12.36
N SER A 318 8.97 -17.78 -12.84
CA SER A 318 8.36 -17.85 -14.17
C SER A 318 8.73 -16.58 -14.95
N PHE A 319 9.44 -16.74 -16.05
CA PHE A 319 9.88 -15.65 -16.91
C PHE A 319 9.06 -15.57 -18.19
N TYR A 320 8.82 -14.35 -18.65
CA TYR A 320 7.99 -14.06 -19.82
C TYR A 320 8.65 -13.02 -20.72
N ASN A 321 8.47 -13.20 -22.02
CA ASN A 321 8.74 -12.19 -23.03
C ASN A 321 7.39 -11.62 -23.51
N LEU A 322 7.05 -10.41 -23.05
CA LEU A 322 5.78 -9.75 -23.31
C LEU A 322 5.59 -9.34 -24.79
N GLU A 323 6.62 -9.42 -25.61
CA GLU A 323 6.49 -9.19 -27.07
C GLU A 323 5.93 -10.43 -27.78
N THR A 324 6.37 -11.62 -27.39
CA THR A 324 5.95 -12.89 -28.01
C THR A 324 4.84 -13.60 -27.22
N ASP A 325 4.71 -13.29 -25.93
CA ASP A 325 3.72 -13.85 -25.00
C ASP A 325 3.04 -12.72 -24.20
N PRO A 326 2.22 -11.86 -24.85
CA PRO A 326 1.57 -10.73 -24.20
C PRO A 326 0.48 -11.13 -23.18
N LYS A 327 0.04 -12.40 -23.18
CA LYS A 327 -0.94 -12.93 -22.21
C LYS A 327 -0.30 -13.67 -21.03
N GLU A 328 1.01 -13.87 -21.08
CA GLU A 328 1.81 -14.56 -20.05
C GLU A 328 1.37 -16.02 -19.81
N GLU A 329 1.05 -16.73 -20.89
CA GLU A 329 0.54 -18.10 -20.84
C GLU A 329 1.66 -19.15 -20.92
N SER A 330 2.85 -18.77 -21.39
CA SER A 330 3.96 -19.69 -21.69
C SER A 330 5.22 -19.34 -20.89
N PRO A 331 5.27 -19.65 -19.58
CA PRO A 331 6.41 -19.30 -18.74
C PRO A 331 7.67 -20.09 -19.12
N SER A 332 8.81 -19.41 -19.15
CA SER A 332 10.14 -20.02 -19.14
C SER A 332 10.67 -20.15 -17.72
N LYS A 333 11.40 -21.24 -17.44
CA LYS A 333 12.17 -21.43 -16.19
C LYS A 333 13.67 -21.12 -16.37
N ASP A 334 14.09 -20.73 -17.57
CA ASP A 334 15.49 -20.54 -17.93
C ASP A 334 16.02 -19.19 -17.40
N LYS A 335 16.75 -19.24 -16.29
CA LYS A 335 17.38 -18.05 -15.70
C LYS A 335 18.51 -17.47 -16.55
N GLU A 336 19.17 -18.27 -17.39
CA GLU A 336 20.28 -17.78 -18.24
C GLU A 336 19.71 -17.01 -19.43
N LEU A 337 18.58 -17.44 -19.99
CA LEU A 337 17.86 -16.68 -21.01
C LEU A 337 17.43 -15.28 -20.53
N TYR A 338 17.15 -15.14 -19.23
CA TYR A 338 16.74 -13.89 -18.58
C TYR A 338 17.78 -13.35 -17.60
N LYS A 339 19.07 -13.61 -17.84
CA LYS A 339 20.15 -13.34 -16.88
C LYS A 339 20.17 -11.91 -16.36
N ASP A 340 20.11 -10.92 -17.23
CA ASP A 340 20.15 -9.50 -16.85
C ASP A 340 18.97 -9.13 -15.92
N LEU A 341 17.77 -9.66 -16.22
CA LEU A 341 16.59 -9.47 -15.38
C LEU A 341 16.75 -10.20 -14.03
N TYR A 342 17.22 -11.44 -14.05
CA TYR A 342 17.45 -12.23 -12.84
C TYR A 342 18.49 -11.57 -11.90
N GLU A 343 19.59 -11.07 -12.45
CA GLU A 343 20.59 -10.31 -11.67
C GLU A 343 20.02 -9.01 -11.10
N ALA A 344 19.16 -8.32 -11.86
CA ALA A 344 18.47 -7.13 -11.39
C ALA A 344 17.50 -7.45 -10.24
N ILE A 345 16.79 -8.58 -10.31
CA ILE A 345 15.91 -9.08 -9.24
C ILE A 345 16.71 -9.33 -7.96
N LEU A 346 17.80 -10.09 -8.04
CA LEU A 346 18.65 -10.37 -6.87
C LEU A 346 19.22 -9.09 -6.24
N LYS A 347 19.53 -8.08 -7.06
CA LYS A 347 19.98 -6.77 -6.57
C LYS A 347 18.85 -6.01 -5.87
N ASP A 348 17.63 -6.06 -6.40
CA ASP A 348 16.46 -5.42 -5.78
C ASP A 348 16.09 -6.07 -4.44
N GLU A 349 16.13 -7.40 -4.37
CA GLU A 349 15.93 -8.12 -3.12
C GLU A 349 16.93 -7.71 -2.05
N LYS A 350 18.22 -7.56 -2.38
CA LYS A 350 19.23 -7.05 -1.43
C LYS A 350 18.86 -5.67 -0.88
N LYS A 351 18.25 -4.79 -1.69
CA LYS A 351 17.80 -3.46 -1.23
C LYS A 351 16.64 -3.58 -0.22
N LEU A 352 15.70 -4.50 -0.45
CA LEU A 352 14.62 -4.80 0.50
C LEU A 352 15.18 -5.20 1.86
N TYR A 353 16.12 -6.15 1.88
CA TYR A 353 16.75 -6.61 3.13
C TYR A 353 17.50 -5.49 3.83
N ALA A 354 18.32 -4.74 3.09
CA ALA A 354 19.08 -3.61 3.63
C ALA A 354 18.17 -2.54 4.24
N PHE A 355 17.11 -2.14 3.52
CA PHE A 355 16.17 -1.12 4.02
C PHE A 355 15.54 -1.53 5.35
N HIS A 356 14.99 -2.75 5.43
CA HIS A 356 14.31 -3.21 6.65
C HIS A 356 15.31 -3.42 7.80
N ALA A 357 16.53 -3.87 7.51
CA ALA A 357 17.59 -3.98 8.50
C ALA A 357 17.98 -2.60 9.06
N ASP A 358 18.25 -1.62 8.19
CA ASP A 358 18.61 -0.25 8.58
C ASP A 358 17.49 0.44 9.36
N PHE A 359 16.24 0.27 8.90
CA PHE A 359 15.06 0.78 9.59
C PHE A 359 14.98 0.25 11.02
N LEU A 360 15.08 -1.07 11.21
CA LEU A 360 15.02 -1.70 12.52
C LEU A 360 16.21 -1.31 13.39
N LYS A 361 17.43 -1.36 12.84
CA LYS A 361 18.68 -1.02 13.53
C LYS A 361 18.64 0.40 14.11
N SER A 362 18.23 1.38 13.30
CA SER A 362 18.17 2.79 13.72
C SER A 362 17.23 3.02 14.92
N ARG A 363 16.13 2.26 15.00
CA ARG A 363 15.16 2.33 16.10
C ARG A 363 15.61 1.50 17.30
N TRP A 364 16.02 0.25 17.07
CA TRP A 364 16.41 -0.67 18.11
C TRP A 364 17.70 -0.29 18.84
N ASN A 365 18.64 0.38 18.18
CA ASN A 365 19.81 0.94 18.87
C ASN A 365 19.39 1.87 20.02
N LYS A 366 18.39 2.72 19.78
CA LYS A 366 17.83 3.60 20.83
C LYS A 366 16.98 2.83 21.83
N VAL A 367 16.12 1.94 21.35
CA VAL A 367 15.17 1.20 22.21
C VAL A 367 15.84 0.18 23.12
N PHE A 368 16.98 -0.36 22.73
CA PHE A 368 17.73 -1.40 23.46
C PHE A 368 19.03 -0.87 24.09
N ALA A 369 19.25 0.44 24.17
CA ALA A 369 20.49 1.03 24.68
C ALA A 369 20.95 0.45 26.04
N LYS A 370 19.99 0.20 26.96
CA LYS A 370 20.27 -0.42 28.27
C LYS A 370 20.71 -1.88 28.15
N GLU A 371 20.03 -2.64 27.30
CA GLU A 371 20.34 -4.05 27.06
C GLU A 371 21.67 -4.24 26.33
N ILE A 372 21.96 -3.38 25.35
CA ILE A 372 23.24 -3.37 24.62
C ILE A 372 24.39 -3.13 25.61
N SER A 373 24.24 -2.14 26.50
CA SER A 373 25.23 -1.83 27.53
C SER A 373 25.45 -2.98 28.52
N ALA A 374 24.44 -3.80 28.77
CA ALA A 374 24.51 -4.94 29.68
C ALA A 374 25.26 -6.15 29.11
N LYS A 375 25.59 -6.15 27.80
CA LYS A 375 26.36 -7.21 27.11
C LYS A 375 25.89 -8.63 27.45
N PRO A 376 24.62 -8.99 27.18
CA PRO A 376 24.13 -10.34 27.39
C PRO A 376 24.98 -11.36 26.64
N LYS A 377 25.13 -12.58 27.16
CA LYS A 377 25.86 -13.66 26.50
C LYS A 377 24.98 -14.47 25.56
N SER A 378 23.69 -14.57 25.87
CA SER A 378 22.73 -15.42 25.14
C SER A 378 21.40 -14.73 24.90
N ILE A 379 20.96 -14.75 23.65
CA ILE A 379 19.71 -14.13 23.20
C ILE A 379 18.90 -15.15 22.40
N VAL A 380 17.59 -15.18 22.66
CA VAL A 380 16.62 -15.94 21.86
C VAL A 380 15.57 -15.02 21.25
N ILE A 381 15.25 -15.25 19.97
CA ILE A 381 14.27 -14.48 19.20
C ILE A 381 13.03 -15.34 18.97
N VAL A 382 11.89 -14.90 19.51
CA VAL A 382 10.57 -15.45 19.21
C VAL A 382 9.93 -14.57 18.13
N LEU A 383 9.88 -15.09 16.92
CA LEU A 383 9.38 -14.43 15.71
C LEU A 383 8.80 -15.49 14.77
N PRO A 384 7.52 -15.85 14.90
CA PRO A 384 6.85 -16.83 14.04
C PRO A 384 6.50 -16.20 12.68
N SER A 385 7.53 -15.81 11.94
CA SER A 385 7.45 -15.13 10.64
C SER A 385 8.17 -15.91 9.54
N THR A 386 8.25 -15.33 8.34
CA THR A 386 9.02 -15.86 7.21
C THR A 386 10.51 -16.00 7.53
N PRO A 387 11.24 -16.91 6.86
CA PRO A 387 12.69 -16.98 6.95
C PRO A 387 13.38 -15.67 6.60
N ALA A 388 12.90 -14.95 5.58
CA ALA A 388 13.42 -13.66 5.15
C ALA A 388 13.38 -12.62 6.29
N PHE A 389 12.23 -12.49 6.97
CA PHE A 389 12.14 -11.53 8.07
C PHE A 389 12.88 -12.00 9.33
N GLN A 390 12.92 -13.31 9.60
CA GLN A 390 13.76 -13.88 10.65
C GLN A 390 15.25 -13.54 10.45
N GLU A 391 15.73 -13.61 9.21
CA GLU A 391 17.11 -13.27 8.85
C GLU A 391 17.40 -11.78 9.07
N ILE A 392 16.52 -10.90 8.61
CA ILE A 392 16.64 -9.44 8.83
C ILE A 392 16.76 -9.15 10.33
N VAL A 393 15.85 -9.68 11.15
CA VAL A 393 15.86 -9.45 12.60
C VAL A 393 17.10 -10.04 13.27
N LYS A 394 17.51 -11.25 12.88
CA LYS A 394 18.72 -11.90 13.41
C LYS A 394 19.98 -11.12 13.05
N SER A 395 20.08 -10.62 11.82
CA SER A 395 21.19 -9.78 11.36
C SER A 395 21.31 -8.50 12.20
N VAL A 396 20.21 -7.75 12.33
CA VAL A 396 20.19 -6.51 13.11
C VAL A 396 20.56 -6.76 14.58
N LEU A 397 20.01 -7.80 15.20
CA LEU A 397 20.36 -8.13 16.59
C LEU A 397 21.81 -8.60 16.71
N GLY A 398 22.37 -9.28 15.71
CA GLY A 398 23.80 -9.64 15.65
C GLY A 398 24.69 -8.41 15.66
N GLU A 399 24.34 -7.39 14.90
CA GLU A 399 25.08 -6.12 14.89
C GLU A 399 24.95 -5.33 16.20
N LEU A 400 23.75 -5.29 16.80
CA LEU A 400 23.53 -4.60 18.07
C LEU A 400 24.14 -5.33 19.27
N PHE A 401 24.31 -6.64 19.18
CA PHE A 401 24.80 -7.52 20.24
C PHE A 401 25.94 -8.43 19.74
N PRO A 402 27.10 -7.88 19.32
CA PRO A 402 28.13 -8.61 18.59
C PRO A 402 28.81 -9.72 19.39
N THR A 403 28.72 -9.70 20.73
CA THR A 403 29.29 -10.71 21.62
C THR A 403 28.28 -11.78 22.07
N SER A 404 27.02 -11.67 21.66
CA SER A 404 25.96 -12.57 22.12
C SER A 404 25.79 -13.76 21.17
N LYS A 405 25.53 -14.95 21.72
CA LYS A 405 25.00 -16.08 20.95
C LYS A 405 23.51 -15.85 20.71
N ILE A 406 23.10 -15.75 19.45
CA ILE A 406 21.72 -15.47 19.05
C ILE A 406 21.10 -16.69 18.38
N ALA A 407 19.97 -17.16 18.92
CA ALA A 407 19.17 -18.26 18.37
C ALA A 407 17.74 -17.82 18.04
N LEU A 408 17.12 -18.46 17.05
CA LEU A 408 15.68 -18.40 16.84
C LEU A 408 14.99 -19.40 17.79
N HIS A 409 13.73 -19.14 18.14
CA HIS A 409 12.93 -20.02 19.00
C HIS A 409 12.86 -21.48 18.53
N LYS A 410 12.89 -21.74 17.22
CA LYS A 410 12.92 -23.10 16.64
C LYS A 410 14.22 -23.87 16.94
N ASP A 411 15.31 -23.14 17.16
CA ASP A 411 16.64 -23.68 17.45
C ASP A 411 16.98 -23.56 18.96
N ALA A 412 16.00 -23.17 19.78
CA ALA A 412 16.23 -22.91 21.19
C ALA A 412 16.37 -24.21 21.97
N GLY A 413 17.54 -24.43 22.57
CA GLY A 413 17.76 -25.52 23.51
C GLY A 413 17.13 -25.30 24.89
N SER A 414 17.38 -26.22 25.82
CA SER A 414 16.91 -26.18 27.21
C SER A 414 17.63 -25.16 28.12
N THR A 415 18.64 -24.46 27.58
CA THR A 415 19.44 -23.47 28.32
C THR A 415 18.63 -22.21 28.63
N LYS A 416 18.92 -21.59 29.78
CA LYS A 416 18.31 -20.32 30.17
C LYS A 416 19.04 -19.16 29.48
N TYR A 417 18.31 -18.37 28.69
CA TYR A 417 18.83 -17.23 27.94
C TYR A 417 18.88 -15.95 28.81
N ASP A 418 19.78 -15.01 28.51
CA ASP A 418 19.81 -13.72 29.18
C ASP A 418 18.62 -12.85 28.76
N ILE A 419 18.36 -12.80 27.45
CA ILE A 419 17.27 -12.03 26.88
C ILE A 419 16.45 -12.88 25.90
N MET A 420 15.14 -12.79 26.02
CA MET A 420 14.18 -13.23 25.02
C MET A 420 13.53 -12.01 24.38
N PHE A 421 13.76 -11.80 23.09
CA PHE A 421 13.02 -10.83 22.29
C PHE A 421 11.78 -11.50 21.71
N LEU A 422 10.60 -10.94 22.01
CA LEU A 422 9.32 -11.37 21.46
C LEU A 422 8.85 -10.30 20.49
N ILE A 423 8.94 -10.61 19.19
CA ILE A 423 8.62 -9.67 18.12
C ILE A 423 7.13 -9.81 17.76
N VAL A 424 6.37 -8.73 17.93
CA VAL A 424 4.94 -8.67 17.66
C VAL A 424 4.73 -8.11 16.25
N GLU A 425 4.21 -8.94 15.34
CA GLU A 425 4.00 -8.56 13.93
C GLU A 425 2.60 -8.01 13.63
N SER A 426 1.77 -7.82 14.65
CA SER A 426 0.40 -7.38 14.47
C SER A 426 0.01 -6.37 15.53
N GLU A 427 -0.70 -5.32 15.14
CA GLU A 427 -1.29 -4.39 16.11
C GLU A 427 -2.52 -4.97 16.81
N VAL A 428 -3.00 -6.13 16.35
CA VAL A 428 -4.23 -6.78 16.79
C VAL A 428 -3.99 -7.51 18.12
N PRO A 429 -4.68 -7.11 19.21
CA PRO A 429 -4.36 -7.62 20.55
C PRO A 429 -4.53 -9.15 20.72
N TRP A 430 -5.50 -9.76 20.03
CA TRP A 430 -5.79 -11.19 20.15
C TRP A 430 -4.82 -12.08 19.37
N GLU A 431 -4.04 -11.54 18.44
CA GLU A 431 -3.01 -12.30 17.70
C GLU A 431 -1.74 -12.57 18.53
N LEU A 432 -1.62 -11.97 19.73
CA LEU A 432 -0.54 -12.26 20.68
C LEU A 432 -0.46 -13.75 21.10
N GLY A 433 -1.54 -14.52 20.94
CA GLY A 433 -1.58 -15.94 21.30
C GLY A 433 -0.53 -16.77 20.57
N SER A 434 -0.32 -16.51 19.28
CA SER A 434 0.68 -17.22 18.46
C SER A 434 2.09 -17.06 19.04
N LEU A 435 2.45 -15.83 19.43
CA LEU A 435 3.76 -15.52 19.99
C LEU A 435 4.01 -16.23 21.33
N LYS A 436 2.97 -16.35 22.17
CA LYS A 436 3.05 -17.09 23.43
C LYS A 436 3.33 -18.57 23.19
N ASN A 437 2.67 -19.18 22.21
CA ASN A 437 2.87 -20.60 21.88
C ASN A 437 4.31 -20.90 21.46
N HIS A 438 4.90 -20.06 20.61
CA HIS A 438 6.29 -20.21 20.15
C HIS A 438 7.34 -19.91 21.24
N SER A 439 6.95 -19.22 22.31
CA SER A 439 7.83 -18.98 23.47
C SER A 439 7.71 -20.05 24.57
N LYS A 440 6.77 -20.99 24.43
CA LYS A 440 6.48 -22.01 25.46
C LYS A 440 7.70 -22.91 25.66
N GLY A 441 8.09 -23.12 26.91
CA GLY A 441 9.26 -23.95 27.27
C GLY A 441 10.61 -23.25 27.17
N ILE A 442 10.67 -22.04 26.60
CA ILE A 442 11.91 -21.26 26.51
C ILE A 442 12.04 -20.39 27.76
N ASN A 443 13.16 -20.53 28.48
CA ASN A 443 13.44 -19.77 29.70
C ASN A 443 14.40 -18.62 29.41
N ALA A 444 14.09 -17.43 29.95
CA ALA A 444 14.99 -16.28 29.89
C ALA A 444 14.93 -15.43 31.16
N PHE A 445 16.04 -14.79 31.54
CA PHE A 445 16.08 -13.84 32.66
C PHE A 445 15.24 -12.59 32.37
N LYS A 446 15.28 -12.10 31.13
CA LYS A 446 14.54 -10.91 30.71
C LYS A 446 13.72 -11.19 29.44
N LYS A 447 12.45 -10.80 29.46
CA LYS A 447 11.55 -10.84 28.30
C LYS A 447 11.29 -9.43 27.80
N ILE A 448 11.48 -9.19 26.51
CA ILE A 448 11.30 -7.88 25.88
C ILE A 448 10.34 -8.03 24.72
N PHE A 449 9.19 -7.37 24.82
CA PHE A 449 8.22 -7.28 23.75
C PHE A 449 8.46 -6.03 22.92
N VAL A 450 8.49 -6.18 21.61
CA VAL A 450 8.71 -5.10 20.64
C VAL A 450 7.87 -5.39 19.41
N ASP A 451 7.27 -4.38 18.79
CA ASP A 451 6.59 -4.59 17.52
C ASP A 451 7.58 -4.63 16.34
N ASN A 452 7.14 -5.13 15.18
CA ASN A 452 7.95 -5.16 13.96
C ASN A 452 8.16 -3.77 13.30
N ASN A 453 7.79 -2.68 14.02
CA ASN A 453 8.14 -1.29 13.72
C ASN A 453 9.21 -0.74 14.66
N GLY A 454 9.70 -1.58 15.58
CA GLY A 454 10.76 -1.25 16.50
C GLY A 454 10.36 -0.48 17.74
N VAL A 455 9.11 -0.54 18.17
CA VAL A 455 8.62 0.13 19.39
C VAL A 455 8.42 -0.89 20.51
N ARG A 456 9.05 -0.66 21.67
CA ARG A 456 8.89 -1.51 22.86
C ARG A 456 7.44 -1.50 23.35
N ILE A 457 6.90 -2.66 23.68
CA ILE A 457 5.56 -2.83 24.27
C ILE A 457 5.73 -2.99 25.78
N LYS A 458 5.14 -2.07 26.56
CA LYS A 458 5.26 -2.05 28.02
C LYS A 458 4.35 -3.11 28.67
N ASN A 459 4.79 -3.63 29.81
CA ASN A 459 3.94 -4.48 30.65
C ASN A 459 2.82 -3.67 31.31
N PRO A 460 1.61 -4.24 31.52
CA PRO A 460 1.16 -5.55 31.01
C PRO A 460 0.93 -5.53 29.49
N VAL A 461 1.58 -6.45 28.74
CA VAL A 461 1.63 -6.43 27.26
C VAL A 461 0.24 -6.43 26.62
N ALA A 462 -0.65 -7.32 27.08
CA ALA A 462 -2.00 -7.44 26.53
C ALA A 462 -2.78 -6.12 26.68
N LEU A 463 -2.77 -5.51 27.87
CA LEU A 463 -3.43 -4.23 28.12
C LEU A 463 -2.84 -3.11 27.27
N THR A 464 -1.52 -3.06 27.11
CA THR A 464 -0.85 -2.08 26.25
C THR A 464 -1.26 -2.24 24.79
N MET A 465 -1.39 -3.48 24.29
CA MET A 465 -1.87 -3.73 22.93
C MET A 465 -3.31 -3.25 22.73
N TYR A 466 -4.23 -3.55 23.64
CA TYR A 466 -5.60 -3.03 23.57
C TYR A 466 -5.65 -1.50 23.59
N ARG A 467 -4.87 -0.86 24.46
CA ARG A 467 -4.77 0.61 24.51
C ARG A 467 -4.25 1.20 23.20
N ARG A 468 -3.24 0.59 22.58
CA ARG A 468 -2.73 1.01 21.27
C ARG A 468 -3.78 0.82 20.17
N PHE A 469 -4.44 -0.33 20.14
CA PHE A 469 -5.47 -0.66 19.16
C PHE A 469 -6.62 0.36 19.17
N ILE A 470 -7.13 0.69 20.36
CA ILE A 470 -8.18 1.71 20.54
C ILE A 470 -7.63 3.11 20.27
N GLY A 471 -6.44 3.44 20.79
CA GLY A 471 -5.82 4.76 20.67
C GLY A 471 -5.59 5.17 19.22
N LYS A 472 -5.13 4.25 18.35
CA LYS A 472 -4.98 4.51 16.92
C LYS A 472 -6.30 4.77 16.18
N ARG A 473 -7.44 4.45 16.80
CA ARG A 473 -8.81 4.64 16.26
C ARG A 473 -9.56 5.77 16.96
N TRP A 474 -8.93 6.46 17.92
CA TRP A 474 -9.58 7.49 18.72
C TRP A 474 -10.11 8.67 17.91
N ALA A 475 -9.37 9.08 16.87
CA ALA A 475 -9.82 10.14 15.97
C ALA A 475 -11.12 9.74 15.24
N VAL A 476 -11.22 8.48 14.78
CA VAL A 476 -12.42 7.94 14.14
C VAL A 476 -13.58 7.87 15.13
N ILE A 477 -13.35 7.38 16.35
CA ILE A 477 -14.37 7.34 17.42
C ILE A 477 -14.88 8.75 17.76
N SER A 478 -13.98 9.72 17.86
CA SER A 478 -14.34 11.10 18.18
C SER A 478 -15.15 11.75 17.06
N HIS A 479 -14.88 11.34 15.82
CA HIS A 479 -15.56 11.83 14.64
C HIS A 479 -16.95 11.21 14.48
N ASP A 480 -17.06 9.91 14.67
CA ASP A 480 -18.32 9.17 14.63
C ASP A 480 -18.43 8.25 15.86
N PRO A 481 -19.11 8.69 16.93
CA PRO A 481 -19.21 7.92 18.18
C PRO A 481 -19.81 6.51 18.01
N GLY A 482 -20.58 6.27 16.95
CA GLY A 482 -21.09 4.94 16.60
C GLY A 482 -19.98 3.91 16.37
N ALA A 483 -18.79 4.35 15.94
CA ALA A 483 -17.62 3.50 15.73
C ALA A 483 -17.14 2.81 17.01
N LEU A 484 -17.49 3.32 18.21
CA LEU A 484 -17.14 2.67 19.47
C LEU A 484 -17.80 1.28 19.61
N PHE A 485 -19.07 1.16 19.23
CA PHE A 485 -19.80 -0.12 19.29
C PHE A 485 -19.22 -1.14 18.32
N ASP A 486 -18.85 -0.69 17.12
CA ASP A 486 -18.16 -1.51 16.13
C ASP A 486 -16.81 -2.03 16.64
N ILE A 487 -15.97 -1.15 17.18
CA ILE A 487 -14.66 -1.51 17.75
C ILE A 487 -14.83 -2.48 18.92
N PHE A 488 -15.81 -2.24 19.79
CA PHE A 488 -16.11 -3.16 20.89
C PHE A 488 -16.54 -4.53 20.37
N GLY A 489 -17.44 -4.58 19.38
CA GLY A 489 -17.86 -5.81 18.74
C GLY A 489 -16.70 -6.59 18.12
N ARG A 490 -15.76 -5.89 17.47
CA ARG A 490 -14.52 -6.47 16.92
C ARG A 490 -13.63 -7.09 18.00
N VAL A 491 -13.46 -6.40 19.13
CA VAL A 491 -12.69 -6.90 20.27
C VAL A 491 -13.34 -8.16 20.88
N VAL A 492 -14.66 -8.14 21.10
CA VAL A 492 -15.38 -9.29 21.68
C VAL A 492 -15.34 -10.50 20.75
N LYS A 493 -15.55 -10.29 19.45
CA LYS A 493 -15.55 -11.35 18.43
C LYS A 493 -14.15 -11.76 17.99
N GLN A 494 -13.11 -11.03 18.40
CA GLN A 494 -11.73 -11.18 17.92
C GLN A 494 -11.64 -11.17 16.38
N LYS A 495 -12.33 -10.20 15.75
CA LYS A 495 -12.39 -10.04 14.29
C LYS A 495 -12.00 -8.62 13.88
N LEU A 496 -11.28 -8.49 12.77
CA LEU A 496 -11.04 -7.21 12.11
C LEU A 496 -12.21 -6.86 11.18
N LEU A 497 -12.14 -5.69 10.55
CA LEU A 497 -13.03 -5.38 9.43
C LEU A 497 -12.69 -6.36 8.30
N ASP A 498 -13.72 -6.94 7.70
CA ASP A 498 -13.53 -7.80 6.55
C ASP A 498 -12.97 -6.94 5.39
N PRO A 499 -12.01 -7.46 4.60
CA PRO A 499 -11.66 -6.82 3.34
C PRO A 499 -12.91 -6.71 2.47
N ILE A 500 -13.00 -5.65 1.67
CA ILE A 500 -14.15 -5.38 0.81
C ILE A 500 -14.33 -6.57 -0.13
N ARG A 501 -15.52 -7.18 -0.08
CA ARG A 501 -15.93 -8.26 -0.99
C ARG A 501 -16.02 -7.76 -2.41
#